data_AF-A0A1L5PK96-F1
#
_entry.id   AF-A0A1L5PK96-F1
#
_cell.length_a   1.000
_cell.length_b   1.000
_cell.length_c   1.000
_cell.angle_alpha   90.00
_cell.angle_beta   90.00
_cell.angle_gamma   90.00
#
_symmetry.space_group_name_H-M   'P 1'
#
loop_
_entity.id
_entity.type
_entity.pdbx_description
1 polymer ?
#
loop_
_entity_poly.entity_id
_entity_poly.type
_entity_poly.pdbx_seq_one_letter_code
_entity_poly.pdbx_strand_id
1 'polypeptide(L)'
;MQTMSPNHTPDTASVFQLKGSMLAITVLELARNDLEALDRQLAAKVAQAPNFFSNTPLVLALDKLPADEGAIDLPGLMRICRHHGLRTLAIRANRIEDIAAAIAIDLPVLPPSGARERPLEPEPEVKKPEPAPVPPPILEPEVRPTRIITSPVRGGQQIYAQGGDLVVTGSVSPGAELLADGNIHVYGAMRGRALAGIKGNTKARIFCQQMTAEMVSIAGQYKVCEDLRRDPLWGTGVQVSLSGDVLNITRL
;
A
#
# COMPACT_ATOMS: atom_id res chain seq x y z
N MET A 1 36.47 7.98 -58.17
CA MET A 1 35.04 7.99 -58.50
C MET A 1 34.26 7.59 -57.25
N GLN A 2 33.19 8.36 -56.99
CA GLN A 2 31.99 8.10 -56.18
C GLN A 2 31.58 6.61 -56.11
N THR A 3 30.79 6.08 -55.19
CA THR A 3 30.00 6.47 -54.00
C THR A 3 29.32 5.16 -53.56
N MET A 4 29.01 5.01 -52.27
CA MET A 4 27.73 4.52 -51.72
C MET A 4 27.97 3.86 -50.37
N SER A 5 27.82 4.65 -49.30
CA SER A 5 27.42 4.11 -48.01
C SER A 5 25.88 4.14 -47.96
N PRO A 6 25.20 3.05 -47.59
CA PRO A 6 23.77 3.08 -47.35
C PRO A 6 23.50 3.83 -46.05
N ASN A 7 22.82 4.97 -46.12
CA ASN A 7 22.27 5.65 -44.95
C ASN A 7 21.12 4.82 -44.41
N HIS A 8 21.39 3.98 -43.41
CA HIS A 8 20.36 3.42 -42.54
C HIS A 8 20.01 4.51 -41.51
N THR A 9 18.94 5.26 -41.76
CA THR A 9 18.36 6.15 -40.74
C THR A 9 17.78 5.27 -39.63
N PRO A 10 18.27 5.35 -38.39
CA PRO A 10 17.68 4.61 -37.29
C PRO A 10 16.25 5.13 -37.05
N ASP A 11 15.32 4.19 -36.90
CA ASP A 11 13.92 4.45 -36.56
C ASP A 11 13.84 4.99 -35.12
N THR A 12 13.88 6.31 -34.98
CA THR A 12 13.93 7.00 -33.69
C THR A 12 12.56 7.23 -33.06
N ALA A 13 11.49 6.66 -33.62
CA ALA A 13 10.15 6.79 -33.06
C ALA A 13 9.99 5.88 -31.83
N SER A 14 9.68 6.47 -30.67
CA SER A 14 9.40 5.70 -29.45
C SER A 14 8.11 4.90 -29.62
N VAL A 15 8.22 3.56 -29.66
CA VAL A 15 7.08 2.64 -29.88
C VAL A 15 6.34 2.29 -28.58
N PHE A 16 6.94 2.54 -27.42
CA PHE A 16 6.34 2.20 -26.13
C PHE A 16 6.66 3.24 -25.04
N GLN A 17 5.83 3.25 -23.99
CA GLN A 17 6.06 3.99 -22.76
C GLN A 17 5.51 3.18 -21.59
N LEU A 18 6.32 2.94 -20.56
CA LEU A 18 5.88 2.30 -19.32
C LEU A 18 5.46 3.39 -18.33
N LYS A 19 4.22 3.31 -17.83
CA LYS A 19 3.70 4.18 -16.78
C LYS A 19 3.07 3.34 -15.69
N GLY A 20 3.47 3.57 -14.44
CA GLY A 20 2.75 3.07 -13.28
C GLY A 20 1.54 3.95 -12.99
N SER A 21 0.39 3.34 -12.69
CA SER A 21 -0.80 4.05 -12.20
C SER A 21 -1.54 3.17 -11.21
N MET A 22 -2.24 3.78 -10.25
CA MET A 22 -3.10 3.03 -9.33
C MET A 22 -4.41 2.69 -10.04
N LEU A 23 -4.74 1.40 -10.07
CA LEU A 23 -5.99 0.89 -10.62
C LEU A 23 -6.81 0.26 -9.50
N ALA A 24 -8.09 0.58 -9.46
CA ALA A 24 -9.04 -0.11 -8.59
C ALA A 24 -9.36 -1.48 -9.20
N ILE A 25 -8.99 -2.56 -8.52
CA ILE A 25 -9.26 -3.93 -8.94
C ILE A 25 -10.10 -4.61 -7.85
N THR A 26 -11.10 -5.40 -8.27
CA THR A 26 -11.92 -6.17 -7.34
C THR A 26 -11.11 -7.31 -6.74
N VAL A 27 -11.24 -7.54 -5.44
CA VAL A 27 -10.62 -8.69 -4.77
C VAL A 27 -11.75 -9.62 -4.29
N LEU A 28 -11.67 -10.90 -4.66
CA LEU A 28 -12.56 -11.95 -4.15
C LEU A 28 -11.75 -12.80 -3.19
N GLU A 29 -12.07 -12.67 -1.90
CA GLU A 29 -11.49 -13.52 -0.85
C GLU A 29 -12.26 -14.84 -0.79
N LEU A 30 -11.57 -15.95 -1.06
CA LEU A 30 -12.15 -17.28 -0.97
C LEU A 30 -12.16 -17.73 0.49
N ALA A 31 -13.35 -17.89 1.06
CA ALA A 31 -13.52 -18.29 2.46
C ALA A 31 -13.51 -19.82 2.66
N ARG A 32 -13.96 -20.58 1.65
CA ARG A 32 -14.09 -22.05 1.65
C ARG A 32 -13.83 -22.62 0.26
N ASN A 33 -13.30 -23.83 0.17
CA ASN A 33 -13.05 -24.55 -1.07
C ASN A 33 -14.31 -25.32 -1.53
N ASP A 34 -15.36 -24.57 -1.87
CA ASP A 34 -16.63 -25.13 -2.35
C ASP A 34 -17.05 -24.43 -3.65
N LEU A 35 -16.83 -25.12 -4.77
CA LEU A 35 -17.15 -24.62 -6.11
C LEU A 35 -18.65 -24.45 -6.33
N GLU A 36 -19.49 -25.34 -5.80
CA GLU A 36 -20.93 -25.31 -6.02
C GLU A 36 -21.58 -24.19 -5.21
N ALA A 37 -21.13 -23.99 -3.97
CA ALA A 37 -21.54 -22.84 -3.18
C ALA A 37 -21.07 -21.52 -3.80
N LEU A 38 -19.83 -21.46 -4.30
CA LEU A 38 -19.32 -20.27 -4.98
C LEU A 38 -20.17 -19.90 -6.20
N ASP A 39 -20.50 -20.87 -7.05
CA ASP A 39 -21.30 -20.65 -8.26
C ASP A 39 -22.69 -20.08 -7.92
N ARG A 40 -23.40 -20.69 -6.98
CA ARG A 40 -24.72 -20.20 -6.52
C ARG A 40 -24.65 -18.80 -5.93
N GLN A 41 -23.65 -18.52 -5.09
CA GLN A 41 -23.51 -17.22 -4.43
C GLN A 41 -23.13 -16.11 -5.41
N LEU A 42 -22.25 -16.40 -6.39
CA LEU A 42 -21.94 -15.47 -7.46
C LEU A 42 -23.17 -15.20 -8.33
N ALA A 43 -23.93 -16.22 -8.72
CA ALA A 43 -25.17 -16.04 -9.48
C ALA A 43 -26.15 -15.08 -8.77
N ALA A 44 -26.32 -15.23 -7.46
CA ALA A 44 -27.16 -14.35 -6.66
C ALA A 44 -26.65 -12.90 -6.63
N LYS A 45 -25.32 -12.69 -6.58
CA LYS A 45 -24.70 -11.36 -6.62
C LYS A 45 -24.79 -10.71 -8.01
N VAL A 46 -24.61 -11.50 -9.07
CA VAL A 46 -24.80 -11.05 -10.46
C VAL A 46 -26.23 -10.57 -10.68
N ALA A 47 -27.23 -11.31 -10.19
CA ALA A 47 -28.63 -10.91 -10.28
C ALA A 47 -28.93 -9.56 -9.59
N GLN A 48 -28.22 -9.25 -8.50
CA GLN A 48 -28.37 -7.98 -7.77
C GLN A 48 -27.69 -6.81 -8.48
N ALA A 49 -26.56 -7.05 -9.16
CA ALA A 49 -25.72 -6.00 -9.74
C ALA A 49 -25.10 -6.41 -11.09
N PRO A 50 -25.89 -6.66 -12.14
CA PRO A 50 -25.40 -7.26 -13.39
C PRO A 50 -24.30 -6.42 -14.07
N ASN A 51 -24.40 -5.10 -14.02
CA ASN A 51 -23.40 -4.19 -14.60
C ASN A 51 -22.04 -4.27 -13.88
N PHE A 52 -22.04 -4.57 -12.57
CA PHE A 52 -20.79 -4.73 -11.82
C PHE A 52 -20.02 -5.98 -12.26
N PHE A 53 -20.67 -6.97 -12.85
CA PHE A 53 -20.04 -8.22 -13.26
C PHE A 53 -19.72 -8.28 -14.76
N SER A 54 -19.77 -7.15 -15.48
CA SER A 54 -19.46 -7.10 -16.91
C SER A 54 -17.96 -6.96 -17.17
N ASN A 55 -17.26 -8.09 -17.41
CA ASN A 55 -15.80 -8.15 -17.65
C ASN A 55 -14.97 -7.56 -16.51
N THR A 56 -15.42 -7.74 -15.27
CA THR A 56 -14.82 -7.06 -14.13
C THR A 56 -13.49 -7.68 -13.74
N PRO A 57 -12.39 -6.89 -13.68
CA PRO A 57 -11.08 -7.38 -13.32
C PRO A 57 -11.05 -7.81 -11.86
N LEU A 58 -10.47 -9.00 -11.63
CA LEU A 58 -10.51 -9.69 -10.35
C LEU A 58 -9.13 -10.18 -9.93
N VAL A 59 -8.77 -9.97 -8.67
CA VAL A 59 -7.73 -10.73 -7.96
C VAL A 59 -8.41 -11.78 -7.07
N LEU A 60 -8.04 -13.05 -7.26
CA LEU A 60 -8.54 -14.15 -6.43
C LEU A 60 -7.63 -14.34 -5.22
N ALA A 61 -8.14 -14.11 -4.02
CA ALA A 61 -7.38 -14.17 -2.77
C ALA A 61 -7.63 -15.48 -2.01
N LEU A 62 -6.58 -16.29 -1.92
CA LEU A 62 -6.49 -17.58 -1.24
C LEU A 62 -5.64 -17.49 0.05
N ASP A 63 -4.97 -16.37 0.29
CA ASP A 63 -4.05 -16.17 1.42
C ASP A 63 -4.71 -16.22 2.81
N LYS A 64 -6.04 -16.08 2.87
CA LYS A 64 -6.84 -16.24 4.10
C LYS A 64 -7.63 -17.55 4.14
N LEU A 65 -7.49 -18.42 3.14
CA LEU A 65 -8.19 -19.69 3.11
C LEU A 65 -7.63 -20.60 4.24
N PRO A 66 -8.50 -21.23 5.04
CA PRO A 66 -8.07 -22.18 6.07
C PRO A 66 -7.22 -23.32 5.48
N ALA A 67 -6.19 -23.74 6.21
CA ALA A 67 -5.22 -24.74 5.73
C ALA A 67 -5.81 -26.16 5.59
N ASP A 68 -6.96 -26.42 6.20
CA ASP A 68 -7.69 -27.69 6.19
C ASP A 68 -8.63 -27.85 4.98
N GLU A 69 -8.77 -26.83 4.13
CA GLU A 69 -9.63 -26.84 2.93
C GLU A 69 -9.09 -27.71 1.77
N GLY A 70 -7.93 -28.34 1.95
CA GLY A 70 -7.36 -29.27 0.98
C GLY A 70 -6.90 -28.61 -0.32
N ALA A 71 -6.74 -29.41 -1.38
CA ALA A 71 -6.23 -28.97 -2.67
C ALA A 71 -7.28 -28.14 -3.44
N ILE A 72 -6.84 -27.03 -4.02
CA ILE A 72 -7.71 -26.08 -4.73
C ILE A 72 -7.76 -26.40 -6.22
N ASP A 73 -8.97 -26.54 -6.77
CA ASP A 73 -9.20 -26.57 -8.22
C ASP A 73 -9.19 -25.13 -8.77
N LEU A 74 -7.99 -24.59 -8.96
CA LEU A 74 -7.80 -23.23 -9.47
C LEU A 74 -8.39 -23.03 -10.88
N PRO A 75 -8.23 -23.95 -11.86
CA PRO A 75 -8.93 -23.87 -13.14
C PRO A 75 -10.45 -23.84 -13.00
N GLY A 76 -11.01 -24.65 -12.09
CA GLY A 76 -12.43 -24.65 -11.76
C GLY A 76 -12.92 -23.31 -11.23
N LEU A 77 -12.22 -22.73 -10.25
CA LEU A 77 -12.52 -21.40 -9.70
C LEU A 77 -12.51 -20.32 -10.78
N MET A 78 -11.48 -20.28 -11.62
CA MET A 78 -11.38 -19.30 -12.71
C MET A 78 -12.52 -19.44 -13.73
N ARG A 79 -12.92 -20.67 -14.04
CA ARG A 79 -14.03 -20.94 -14.95
C ARG A 79 -15.35 -20.42 -14.39
N ILE A 80 -15.64 -20.65 -13.11
CA ILE A 80 -16.85 -20.14 -12.44
C ILE A 80 -16.83 -18.60 -12.42
N CYS A 81 -15.73 -18.00 -11.99
CA CYS A 81 -15.58 -16.53 -12.03
C CYS A 81 -15.82 -15.98 -13.43
N ARG A 82 -15.26 -16.60 -14.47
CA ARG A 82 -15.44 -16.20 -15.87
C ARG A 82 -16.88 -16.32 -16.33
N HIS A 83 -17.58 -17.39 -15.95
CA HIS A 83 -18.98 -17.62 -16.27
C HIS A 83 -19.86 -16.50 -15.72
N HIS A 84 -19.57 -16.04 -14.51
CA HIS A 84 -20.23 -14.88 -13.87
C HIS A 84 -19.64 -13.53 -14.28
N GLY A 85 -18.89 -13.46 -15.38
CA GLY A 85 -18.41 -12.21 -15.97
C GLY A 85 -17.21 -11.55 -15.28
N LEU A 86 -16.62 -12.20 -14.26
CA LEU A 86 -15.36 -11.78 -13.66
C LEU A 86 -14.17 -12.23 -14.52
N ARG A 87 -13.06 -11.48 -14.46
CA ARG A 87 -11.82 -11.79 -15.17
C ARG A 87 -10.67 -11.85 -14.17
N THR A 88 -10.29 -13.07 -13.80
CA THR A 88 -9.15 -13.30 -12.90
C THR A 88 -7.86 -12.86 -13.58
N LEU A 89 -7.23 -11.82 -13.05
CA LEU A 89 -5.97 -11.26 -13.55
C LEU A 89 -4.75 -11.84 -12.82
N ALA A 90 -4.92 -12.15 -11.53
CA ALA A 90 -3.87 -12.66 -10.68
C ALA A 90 -4.47 -13.38 -9.46
N ILE A 91 -3.65 -14.12 -8.75
CA ILE A 91 -4.00 -14.71 -7.46
C ILE A 91 -3.17 -14.12 -6.33
N ARG A 92 -3.66 -14.27 -5.12
CA ARG A 92 -2.93 -13.99 -3.90
C ARG A 92 -2.93 -15.27 -3.06
N ALA A 93 -1.76 -15.85 -2.81
CA ALA A 93 -1.65 -17.13 -2.12
C ALA A 93 -0.43 -17.15 -1.18
N ASN A 94 -0.51 -17.98 -0.14
CA ASN A 94 0.56 -18.23 0.82
C ASN A 94 1.03 -19.70 0.80
N ARG A 95 0.14 -20.64 0.43
CA ARG A 95 0.43 -22.07 0.34
C ARG A 95 1.26 -22.36 -0.91
N ILE A 96 2.30 -23.17 -0.75
CA ILE A 96 3.23 -23.53 -1.82
C ILE A 96 2.50 -24.23 -2.98
N GLU A 97 1.52 -25.08 -2.66
CA GLU A 97 0.71 -25.78 -3.66
C GLU A 97 -0.16 -24.85 -4.50
N ASP A 98 -0.79 -23.84 -3.89
CA ASP A 98 -1.61 -22.85 -4.61
C ASP A 98 -0.75 -21.96 -5.52
N ILE A 99 0.46 -21.59 -5.04
CA ILE A 99 1.44 -20.84 -5.82
C ILE A 99 1.93 -21.69 -7.01
N ALA A 100 2.26 -22.96 -6.78
CA ALA A 100 2.69 -23.87 -7.83
C ALA A 100 1.58 -24.09 -8.88
N ALA A 101 0.32 -24.24 -8.44
CA ALA A 101 -0.82 -24.39 -9.32
C ALA A 101 -1.03 -23.15 -10.21
N ALA A 102 -0.81 -21.94 -9.68
CA ALA A 102 -0.91 -20.70 -10.44
C ALA A 102 0.20 -20.55 -11.48
N ILE A 103 1.45 -20.88 -11.10
CA ILE A 103 2.60 -20.87 -12.01
C ILE A 103 2.37 -21.85 -13.17
N ALA A 104 1.81 -23.04 -12.88
CA ALA A 104 1.54 -24.06 -13.89
C ALA A 104 0.53 -23.62 -14.97
N ILE A 105 -0.24 -22.55 -14.73
CA ILE A 105 -1.24 -22.01 -15.67
C ILE A 105 -0.93 -20.57 -16.07
N ASP A 106 0.32 -20.11 -15.88
CA ASP A 106 0.80 -18.76 -16.20
C ASP A 106 -0.01 -17.62 -15.54
N LEU A 107 -0.57 -17.88 -14.35
CA LEU A 107 -1.34 -16.89 -13.60
C LEU A 107 -0.43 -16.15 -12.61
N PRO A 108 -0.32 -14.80 -12.69
CA PRO A 108 0.53 -14.05 -11.78
C PRO A 108 0.15 -14.25 -10.31
N VAL A 109 1.16 -14.40 -9.46
CA VAL A 109 1.01 -14.49 -8.02
C VAL A 109 1.40 -13.15 -7.39
N LEU A 110 0.44 -12.51 -6.74
CA LEU A 110 0.63 -11.28 -6.00
C LEU A 110 1.04 -11.58 -4.55
N PRO A 111 1.77 -10.65 -3.91
CA PRO A 111 2.09 -10.76 -2.50
C PRO A 111 0.82 -10.91 -1.63
N PRO A 112 0.85 -11.70 -0.54
CA PRO A 112 -0.28 -11.87 0.37
C PRO A 112 -0.71 -10.53 1.01
N SER A 113 -1.92 -10.48 1.54
CA SER A 113 -2.53 -9.23 2.01
C SER A 113 -1.65 -8.63 3.10
N GLY A 114 -1.11 -7.42 2.87
CA GLY A 114 -0.21 -6.77 3.82
C GLY A 114 1.29 -6.99 3.58
N ALA A 115 1.68 -7.84 2.63
CA ALA A 115 3.03 -7.81 2.08
C ALA A 115 3.20 -6.50 1.30
N ARG A 116 3.85 -5.52 1.95
CA ARG A 116 4.26 -4.26 1.31
C ARG A 116 4.88 -4.57 -0.04
N GLU A 117 4.44 -3.85 -1.07
CA GLU A 117 5.21 -3.63 -2.29
C GLU A 117 6.64 -3.26 -1.86
N ARG A 118 7.56 -4.21 -2.00
CA ARG A 118 8.98 -3.92 -1.92
C ARG A 118 9.37 -3.46 -3.32
N PRO A 119 9.98 -2.28 -3.47
CA PRO A 119 10.75 -1.98 -4.66
C PRO A 119 11.73 -3.14 -4.89
N LEU A 120 11.70 -3.72 -6.09
CA LEU A 120 12.65 -4.74 -6.50
C LEU A 120 14.04 -4.08 -6.55
N GLU A 121 14.81 -4.24 -5.48
CA GLU A 121 16.24 -3.98 -5.48
C GLU A 121 16.97 -5.22 -6.03
N PRO A 122 18.01 -5.06 -6.85
CA PRO A 122 18.71 -6.16 -7.50
C PRO A 122 19.41 -7.07 -6.48
N GLU A 123 19.19 -8.37 -6.61
CA GLU A 123 19.80 -9.43 -5.79
C GLU A 123 21.33 -9.46 -5.92
N PRO A 124 22.07 -9.64 -4.81
CA PRO A 124 23.37 -10.30 -4.83
C PRO A 124 23.22 -11.80 -4.51
N GLU A 125 24.07 -12.58 -5.17
CA GLU A 125 24.06 -14.04 -5.29
C GLU A 125 24.01 -14.85 -3.98
N VAL A 126 23.15 -15.87 -4.05
CA VAL A 126 23.19 -17.23 -3.49
C VAL A 126 24.40 -17.60 -2.63
N LYS A 127 24.13 -18.06 -1.40
CA LYS A 127 24.73 -19.28 -0.82
C LYS A 127 23.79 -19.93 0.21
N LYS A 128 23.27 -21.12 -0.12
CA LYS A 128 22.85 -22.18 0.84
C LYS A 128 24.11 -23.00 1.21
N PRO A 129 24.17 -23.78 2.33
CA PRO A 129 23.14 -24.72 2.79
C PRO A 129 22.78 -24.64 4.29
N GLU A 130 21.62 -25.23 4.61
CA GLU A 130 21.02 -25.47 5.94
C GLU A 130 21.62 -26.75 6.59
N PRO A 131 21.49 -26.99 7.93
CA PRO A 131 20.24 -27.55 8.47
C PRO A 131 19.81 -27.16 9.92
N ALA A 132 18.48 -27.15 10.11
CA ALA A 132 17.66 -27.55 11.27
C ALA A 132 17.43 -26.59 12.48
N PRO A 133 16.21 -26.65 13.09
CA PRO A 133 15.52 -25.48 13.62
C PRO A 133 15.68 -25.28 15.12
N VAL A 134 15.91 -24.02 15.51
CA VAL A 134 15.78 -23.54 16.90
C VAL A 134 14.39 -22.89 17.01
N PRO A 135 13.60 -23.15 18.07
CA PRO A 135 12.26 -22.58 18.24
C PRO A 135 12.30 -21.04 18.09
N PRO A 136 11.28 -20.42 17.46
CA PRO A 136 11.32 -19.00 17.18
C PRO A 136 11.45 -18.23 18.50
N PRO A 137 12.47 -17.35 18.64
CA PRO A 137 12.44 -16.38 19.71
C PRO A 137 11.17 -15.55 19.51
N ILE A 138 10.47 -15.27 20.61
CA ILE A 138 9.42 -14.28 20.67
C ILE A 138 9.97 -13.06 19.93
N LEU A 139 9.39 -12.75 18.76
CA LEU A 139 9.78 -11.60 17.96
C LEU A 139 9.54 -10.37 18.83
N GLU A 140 10.60 -9.92 19.49
CA GLU A 140 10.67 -8.56 19.97
C GLU A 140 10.21 -7.68 18.81
N PRO A 141 9.25 -6.76 19.02
CA PRO A 141 8.74 -5.94 17.95
C PRO A 141 9.94 -5.35 17.21
N GLU A 142 10.05 -5.61 15.90
CA GLU A 142 11.10 -5.00 15.08
C GLU A 142 11.03 -3.49 15.33
N VAL A 143 11.92 -2.98 16.19
CA VAL A 143 12.01 -1.56 16.49
C VAL A 143 12.61 -0.95 15.23
N ARG A 144 11.73 -0.61 14.29
CA ARG A 144 12.15 0.10 13.09
C ARG A 144 12.66 1.46 13.53
N PRO A 145 13.90 1.82 13.15
CA PRO A 145 14.50 3.05 13.63
C PRO A 145 13.67 4.24 13.15
N THR A 146 13.38 5.14 14.07
CA THR A 146 12.73 6.42 13.79
C THR A 146 13.51 7.18 12.73
N ARG A 147 12.82 7.65 11.68
CA ARG A 147 13.47 8.45 10.63
C ARG A 147 13.64 9.87 11.13
N ILE A 148 14.88 10.33 11.23
CA ILE A 148 15.21 11.68 11.72
C ILE A 148 15.70 12.54 10.56
N ILE A 149 15.08 13.70 10.38
CA ILE A 149 15.46 14.71 9.41
C ILE A 149 15.91 15.96 10.17
N THR A 150 17.20 16.30 10.03
CA THR A 150 17.79 17.45 10.69
C THR A 150 17.81 18.71 9.82
N SER A 151 17.59 18.56 8.51
CA SER A 151 17.51 19.67 7.57
C SER A 151 16.08 20.23 7.43
N PRO A 152 15.93 21.51 7.02
CA PRO A 152 14.62 22.05 6.67
C PRO A 152 14.00 21.32 5.48
N VAL A 153 12.72 20.99 5.58
CA VAL A 153 11.94 20.36 4.49
C VAL A 153 11.30 21.48 3.66
N ARG A 154 11.69 21.55 2.39
CA ARG A 154 11.29 22.62 1.46
C ARG A 154 10.00 22.27 0.72
N GLY A 155 9.31 23.29 0.22
CA GLY A 155 8.10 23.10 -0.57
C GLY A 155 8.33 22.20 -1.79
N GLY A 156 7.37 21.31 -2.07
CA GLY A 156 7.48 20.31 -3.12
C GLY A 156 8.25 19.04 -2.72
N GLN A 157 8.87 18.99 -1.54
CA GLN A 157 9.50 17.79 -1.03
C GLN A 157 8.49 16.91 -0.28
N GLN A 158 8.62 15.60 -0.46
CA GLN A 158 7.85 14.59 0.25
C GLN A 158 8.79 13.69 1.05
N ILE A 159 8.58 13.61 2.36
CA ILE A 159 9.37 12.77 3.27
C ILE A 159 8.46 11.69 3.82
N TYR A 160 8.85 10.43 3.67
CA TYR A 160 8.09 9.28 4.13
C TYR A 160 8.88 8.43 5.14
N ALA A 161 8.38 8.29 6.37
CA ALA A 161 8.88 7.34 7.35
C ALA A 161 8.08 6.04 7.29
N GLN A 162 8.60 5.08 6.53
CA GLN A 162 7.96 3.78 6.35
C GLN A 162 8.15 2.91 7.62
N GLY A 163 7.04 2.49 8.22
CA GLY A 163 7.03 1.54 9.34
C GLY A 163 7.45 2.09 10.69
N GLY A 164 7.57 3.41 10.84
CA GLY A 164 7.94 4.02 12.10
C GLY A 164 7.56 5.49 12.17
N ASP A 165 8.13 6.15 13.17
CA ASP A 165 7.91 7.56 13.43
C ASP A 165 8.82 8.43 12.57
N LEU A 166 8.38 9.65 12.30
CA LEU A 166 9.14 10.68 11.62
C LEU A 166 9.45 11.81 12.59
N VAL A 167 10.72 12.14 12.74
CA VAL A 167 11.17 13.30 13.53
C VAL A 167 11.83 14.30 12.59
N VAL A 168 11.37 15.54 12.63
CA VAL A 168 11.95 16.67 11.91
C VAL A 168 12.39 17.70 12.93
N THR A 169 13.70 17.95 13.03
CA THR A 169 14.23 19.00 13.91
C THR A 169 14.36 20.35 13.21
N GLY A 170 14.09 20.40 11.91
CA GLY A 170 14.06 21.62 11.09
C GLY A 170 12.65 22.19 10.91
N SER A 171 12.56 23.26 10.12
CA SER A 171 11.28 23.82 9.68
C SER A 171 10.71 23.05 8.49
N VAL A 172 9.39 23.01 8.40
CA VAL A 172 8.64 22.42 7.30
C VAL A 172 7.95 23.55 6.56
N SER A 173 8.32 23.73 5.30
CA SER A 173 7.85 24.84 4.47
C SER A 173 6.45 24.57 3.89
N PRO A 174 5.72 25.61 3.45
CA PRO A 174 4.49 25.43 2.67
C PRO A 174 4.74 24.53 1.46
N GLY A 175 3.77 23.70 1.10
CA GLY A 175 3.88 22.74 0.01
C GLY A 175 4.77 21.51 0.30
N ALA A 176 5.43 21.42 1.46
CA ALA A 176 6.14 20.21 1.88
C ALA A 176 5.18 19.16 2.44
N GLU A 177 5.50 17.88 2.28
CA GLU A 177 4.70 16.76 2.79
C GLU A 177 5.51 15.85 3.70
N LEU A 178 4.97 15.58 4.88
CA LEU A 178 5.48 14.61 5.82
C LEU A 178 4.49 13.45 5.93
N LEU A 179 4.95 12.23 5.69
CA LEU A 179 4.18 11.00 5.79
C LEU A 179 4.85 10.06 6.78
N ALA A 180 4.08 9.45 7.67
CA ALA A 180 4.57 8.43 8.58
C ALA A 180 3.51 7.35 8.84
N ASP A 181 3.96 6.11 8.99
CA ASP A 181 3.10 5.02 9.46
C ASP A 181 2.86 5.09 10.98
N GLY A 182 3.79 5.71 11.71
CA GLY A 182 3.71 6.02 13.12
C GLY A 182 3.39 7.49 13.38
N ASN A 183 4.05 8.04 14.40
CA ASN A 183 3.92 9.43 14.83
C ASN A 183 4.75 10.38 13.95
N ILE A 184 4.38 11.66 13.97
CA ILE A 184 5.19 12.73 13.38
C ILE A 184 5.54 13.73 14.47
N HIS A 185 6.83 14.06 14.59
CA HIS A 185 7.34 15.08 15.51
C HIS A 185 8.02 16.17 14.70
N VAL A 186 7.58 17.41 14.86
CA VAL A 186 8.17 18.60 14.22
C VAL A 186 8.61 19.57 15.30
N TYR A 187 9.92 19.64 15.54
CA TYR A 187 10.55 20.54 16.50
C TYR A 187 10.92 21.89 15.86
N GLY A 188 10.00 22.42 15.06
CA GLY A 188 10.16 23.68 14.35
C GLY A 188 8.81 24.18 13.81
N ALA A 189 8.87 25.17 12.92
CA ALA A 189 7.67 25.68 12.27
C ALA A 189 7.08 24.64 11.31
N MET A 190 5.84 24.19 11.57
CA MET A 190 5.13 23.27 10.69
C MET A 190 4.19 24.07 9.78
N ARG A 191 4.56 24.30 8.52
CA ARG A 191 3.72 25.02 7.52
C ARG A 191 3.22 24.15 6.38
N GLY A 192 3.79 22.97 6.18
CA GLY A 192 3.38 22.02 5.13
C GLY A 192 2.21 21.14 5.55
N ARG A 193 2.19 19.91 5.03
CA ARG A 193 1.19 18.87 5.33
C ARG A 193 1.82 17.75 6.17
N ALA A 194 1.14 17.31 7.23
CA ALA A 194 1.56 16.15 8.03
C ALA A 194 0.48 15.07 8.03
N LEU A 195 0.84 13.88 7.59
CA LEU A 195 -0.02 12.70 7.51
C LEU A 195 0.60 11.59 8.34
N ALA A 196 0.09 11.39 9.55
CA ALA A 196 0.52 10.36 10.49
C ALA A 196 -0.43 9.15 10.43
N GLY A 197 0.09 7.98 10.80
CA GLY A 197 -0.69 6.76 10.79
C GLY A 197 -1.28 6.40 9.43
N ILE A 198 -0.60 6.71 8.32
CA ILE A 198 -1.16 6.57 6.96
C ILE A 198 -1.58 5.14 6.59
N LYS A 199 -1.08 4.13 7.32
CA LYS A 199 -1.50 2.73 7.23
C LYS A 199 -2.69 2.37 8.14
N GLY A 200 -3.48 3.36 8.55
CA GLY A 200 -4.64 3.16 9.42
C GLY A 200 -4.32 3.07 10.92
N ASN A 201 -3.15 3.56 11.34
CA ASN A 201 -2.80 3.60 12.76
C ASN A 201 -3.53 4.76 13.45
N THR A 202 -4.70 4.49 14.02
CA THR A 202 -5.52 5.47 14.74
C THR A 202 -4.91 5.95 16.04
N LYS A 203 -3.88 5.26 16.56
CA LYS A 203 -3.14 5.66 17.77
C LYS A 203 -1.96 6.59 17.49
N ALA A 204 -1.66 6.86 16.21
CA ALA A 204 -0.63 7.79 15.83
C ALA A 204 -0.95 9.21 16.31
N ARG A 205 0.09 10.00 16.55
CA ARG A 205 0.00 11.39 17.00
C ARG A 205 0.88 12.28 16.14
N ILE A 206 0.48 13.54 16.02
CA ILE A 206 1.31 14.59 15.41
C ILE A 206 1.67 15.59 16.50
N PHE A 207 2.96 15.85 16.65
CA PHE A 207 3.50 16.82 17.58
C PHE A 207 4.17 17.94 16.80
N CYS A 208 3.81 19.19 17.09
CA CYS A 208 4.39 20.36 16.43
C CYS A 208 4.66 21.43 17.47
N GLN A 209 5.82 22.08 17.42
CA GLN A 209 6.11 23.23 18.28
C GLN A 209 5.37 24.51 17.84
N GLN A 210 5.07 24.63 16.54
CA GLN A 210 4.27 25.72 15.98
C GLN A 210 3.32 25.15 14.94
N MET A 211 2.05 24.97 15.31
CA MET A 211 1.01 24.46 14.41
C MET A 211 0.54 25.55 13.45
N THR A 212 1.18 25.63 12.29
CA THR A 212 0.79 26.54 11.19
C THR A 212 0.57 25.78 9.88
N ALA A 213 0.16 24.50 9.98
CA ALA A 213 0.12 23.55 8.88
C ALA A 213 -0.96 23.89 7.84
N GLU A 214 -0.72 23.50 6.59
CA GLU A 214 -1.73 23.47 5.53
C GLU A 214 -2.77 22.38 5.79
N MET A 215 -2.34 21.25 6.36
CA MET A 215 -3.18 20.10 6.67
C MET A 215 -2.51 19.20 7.70
N VAL A 216 -3.32 18.63 8.59
CA VAL A 216 -2.91 17.51 9.46
C VAL A 216 -3.87 16.35 9.27
N SER A 217 -3.35 15.12 9.26
CA SER A 217 -4.16 13.91 9.15
C SER A 217 -3.64 12.78 10.03
N ILE A 218 -4.56 12.02 10.63
CA ILE A 218 -4.28 10.80 11.37
C ILE A 218 -5.21 9.70 10.86
N ALA A 219 -4.64 8.61 10.34
CA ALA A 219 -5.39 7.45 9.86
C ALA A 219 -6.53 7.78 8.87
N GLY A 220 -6.32 8.79 8.00
CA GLY A 220 -7.28 9.19 6.98
C GLY A 220 -8.27 10.28 7.42
N GLN A 221 -8.41 10.55 8.72
CA GLN A 221 -9.14 11.73 9.21
C GLN A 221 -8.24 12.95 9.12
N TYR A 222 -8.75 14.09 8.63
CA TYR A 222 -7.92 15.27 8.37
C TYR A 222 -8.61 16.57 8.79
N LYS A 223 -7.79 17.58 9.08
CA LYS A 223 -8.19 18.98 9.24
C LYS A 223 -7.33 19.83 8.30
N VAL A 224 -7.98 20.68 7.52
CA VAL A 224 -7.31 21.61 6.59
C VAL A 224 -6.99 22.93 7.28
N CYS A 225 -6.16 23.76 6.65
CA CYS A 225 -5.68 25.03 7.18
C CYS A 225 -6.80 25.94 7.69
N GLU A 226 -7.94 25.96 7.00
CA GLU A 226 -9.10 26.79 7.35
C GLU A 226 -9.70 26.42 8.70
N ASP A 227 -9.75 25.12 9.03
CA ASP A 227 -10.22 24.63 10.33
C ASP A 227 -9.16 24.86 11.41
N LEU A 228 -7.88 24.59 11.08
CA LEU A 228 -6.77 24.75 12.01
C LEU A 228 -6.56 26.20 12.43
N ARG A 229 -6.76 27.17 11.53
CA ARG A 229 -6.66 28.61 11.84
C ARG A 229 -7.75 29.11 12.77
N ARG A 230 -8.89 28.42 12.85
CA ARG A 230 -9.98 28.76 13.78
C ARG A 230 -9.74 28.20 15.18
N ASP A 231 -8.80 27.26 15.32
CA ASP A 231 -8.45 26.69 16.61
C ASP A 231 -7.63 27.70 17.45
N PRO A 232 -7.95 27.89 18.75
CA PRO A 232 -7.22 28.82 19.61
C PRO A 232 -5.74 28.46 19.80
N LEU A 233 -5.33 27.23 19.49
CA LEU A 233 -3.95 26.76 19.60
C LEU A 233 -3.12 26.99 18.33
N TRP A 234 -3.66 27.70 17.33
CA TRP A 234 -2.92 28.07 16.11
C TRP A 234 -1.59 28.77 16.42
N GLY A 235 -0.51 28.33 15.76
CA GLY A 235 0.84 28.86 15.95
C GLY A 235 1.54 28.45 17.23
N THR A 236 0.88 27.69 18.11
CA THR A 236 1.46 27.21 19.38
C THR A 236 1.94 25.76 19.30
N GLY A 237 2.55 25.28 20.38
CA GLY A 237 2.95 23.89 20.54
C GLY A 237 1.75 23.00 20.84
N VAL A 238 1.52 21.98 20.01
CA VAL A 238 0.34 21.12 20.12
C VAL A 238 0.67 19.65 19.88
N GLN A 239 -0.19 18.81 20.43
CA GLN A 239 -0.38 17.42 20.09
C GLN A 239 -1.73 17.27 19.37
N VAL A 240 -1.72 16.67 18.18
CA VAL A 240 -2.92 16.21 17.48
C VAL A 240 -3.06 14.72 17.72
N SER A 241 -4.26 14.29 18.10
CA SER A 241 -4.61 12.89 18.34
C SER A 241 -6.01 12.59 17.80
N LEU A 242 -6.26 11.33 17.49
CA LEU A 242 -7.57 10.87 17.02
C LEU A 242 -8.35 10.24 18.19
N SER A 243 -9.60 10.66 18.40
CA SER A 243 -10.53 9.99 19.32
C SER A 243 -11.83 9.71 18.57
N GLY A 244 -12.15 8.42 18.39
CA GLY A 244 -13.16 8.01 17.42
C GLY A 244 -12.76 8.47 16.02
N ASP A 245 -13.63 9.27 15.39
CA ASP A 245 -13.41 9.84 14.06
C ASP A 245 -13.05 11.34 14.08
N VAL A 246 -12.78 11.91 15.27
CA VAL A 246 -12.54 13.35 15.44
C VAL A 246 -11.09 13.64 15.84
N LEU A 247 -10.45 14.56 15.12
CA LEU A 247 -9.12 15.07 15.46
C LEU A 247 -9.19 16.07 16.62
N ASN A 248 -8.56 15.68 17.74
CA ASN A 248 -8.40 16.49 18.93
C ASN A 248 -7.03 17.17 18.92
N ILE A 249 -7.02 18.46 19.21
CA ILE A 249 -5.82 19.29 19.28
C ILE A 249 -5.68 19.73 20.74
N THR A 250 -4.59 19.35 21.38
CA THR A 250 -4.28 19.69 22.78
C THR A 250 -2.95 20.41 22.83
N ARG A 251 -2.80 21.35 23.77
CA ARG A 251 -1.53 22.04 23.98
C ARG A 251 -0.46 21.06 24.51
N LEU A 252 0.77 21.21 24.03
CA LEU A 252 1.96 20.52 24.57
C LEU A 252 2.46 21.17 25.86
#